data_AF-A0A8B6G4L5-F1
#
_entry.id   AF-A0A8B6G4L5-F1
#
_cell.length_a   1.000
_cell.length_b   1.000
_cell.length_c   1.000
_cell.angle_alpha   90.00
_cell.angle_beta   90.00
_cell.angle_gamma   90.00
#
_symmetry.space_group_name_H-M   'P 1'
#
loop_
_entity.id
_entity.type
_entity.pdbx_description
1 polymer ?
#
loop_
_entity_poly.entity_id
_entity_poly.type
_entity_poly.pdbx_seq_one_letter_code
_entity_poly.pdbx_strand_id
1 'polypeptide(L)'
;MNLRDADSGRILWQSSDDLSSPDKDHEARVPKKILKCKTVSREINFSSKEQMDKFRLEQKVYFKGKILEEWYFEFGFVIPDSTNTWQSVIEAAPESQMMPANVLK
;
A
#
# COMPACT_ATOMS: atom_id res chain seq x y z
N MET A 1 1.17 -9.10 2.16
CA MET A 1 0.31 -7.94 1.79
C MET A 1 -0.63 -8.34 0.65
N ASN A 2 -1.86 -7.83 0.62
CA ASN A 2 -2.75 -7.92 -0.54
C ASN A 2 -3.37 -6.56 -0.90
N LEU A 3 -3.74 -6.42 -2.18
CA LEU A 3 -4.44 -5.28 -2.76
C LEU A 3 -5.71 -5.78 -3.44
N ARG A 4 -6.83 -5.17 -3.13
CA ARG A 4 -8.16 -5.51 -3.63
C ARG A 4 -8.81 -4.28 -4.23
N ASP A 5 -9.60 -4.50 -5.28
CA ASP A 5 -10.57 -3.52 -5.72
C ASP A 5 -11.62 -3.36 -4.61
N ALA A 6 -11.79 -2.17 -4.05
CA ALA A 6 -12.66 -1.97 -2.90
C ALA A 6 -14.15 -2.15 -3.25
N ASP A 7 -14.54 -1.87 -4.50
CA ASP A 7 -15.93 -1.99 -4.95
C ASP A 7 -16.33 -3.46 -5.14
N SER A 8 -15.44 -4.28 -5.71
CA SER A 8 -15.74 -5.69 -6.03
C SER A 8 -15.19 -6.70 -5.04
N GLY A 9 -14.29 -6.30 -4.13
CA GLY A 9 -13.56 -7.18 -3.21
C GLY A 9 -12.53 -8.09 -3.90
N ARG A 10 -12.40 -8.00 -5.23
CA ARG A 10 -11.52 -8.86 -6.03
C ARG A 10 -10.06 -8.57 -5.72
N ILE A 11 -9.28 -9.62 -5.46
CA ILE A 11 -7.83 -9.52 -5.33
C ILE A 11 -7.22 -9.08 -6.66
N LEU A 12 -6.49 -7.97 -6.63
CA LEU A 12 -5.72 -7.44 -7.74
C LEU A 12 -4.27 -7.92 -7.66
N TRP A 13 -3.71 -7.94 -6.47
CA TRP A 13 -2.31 -8.35 -6.24
C TRP A 13 -2.15 -8.88 -4.82
N GLN A 14 -1.21 -9.81 -4.64
CA GLN A 14 -0.85 -10.39 -3.34
C GLN A 14 0.61 -10.83 -3.36
N SER A 15 1.31 -10.63 -2.24
CA SER A 15 2.63 -11.21 -1.98
C SER A 15 2.78 -11.55 -0.50
N SER A 16 3.58 -12.58 -0.23
CA SER A 16 4.06 -12.97 1.10
C SER A 16 5.43 -12.39 1.45
N ASP A 17 6.08 -11.68 0.54
CA ASP A 17 7.41 -11.11 0.76
C ASP A 17 7.37 -9.97 1.78
N ASP A 18 8.45 -9.84 2.55
CA ASP A 18 8.67 -8.69 3.43
C ASP A 18 9.21 -7.50 2.63
N LEU A 19 8.30 -6.58 2.30
CA LEU A 19 8.59 -5.34 1.57
C LEU A 19 8.98 -4.17 2.49
N SER A 20 9.18 -4.42 3.80
CA SER A 20 9.57 -3.40 4.77
C SER A 20 11.08 -3.32 5.02
N SER A 21 11.84 -4.33 4.55
CA SER A 21 13.31 -4.34 4.67
C SER A 21 13.94 -3.14 3.94
N PRO A 22 14.73 -2.30 4.63
CA PRO A 22 15.28 -1.07 4.04
C PRO A 22 16.53 -1.29 3.18
N ASP A 23 17.15 -2.48 3.25
CA ASP A 23 18.48 -2.74 2.69
C ASP A 23 18.46 -3.00 1.18
N LYS A 24 17.29 -2.99 0.56
CA LYS A 24 17.13 -3.26 -0.87
C LYS A 24 15.91 -2.55 -1.45
N ASP A 25 15.99 -2.31 -2.74
CA ASP A 25 14.82 -1.97 -3.54
C ASP A 25 14.00 -3.22 -3.81
N HIS A 26 12.69 -3.11 -3.61
CA HIS A 26 11.75 -4.20 -3.87
C HIS A 26 10.96 -3.94 -5.16
N GLU A 27 10.72 -4.99 -5.94
CA GLU A 27 9.90 -4.93 -7.15
C GLU A 27 8.53 -5.56 -6.90
N ALA A 28 7.45 -4.87 -7.29
CA ALA A 28 6.09 -5.41 -7.28
C ALA A 28 5.45 -5.27 -8.67
N ARG A 29 5.02 -6.39 -9.25
CA ARG A 29 4.31 -6.42 -10.54
C ARG A 29 2.80 -6.42 -10.32
N VAL A 30 2.22 -5.23 -10.23
CA VAL A 30 0.78 -5.03 -10.08
C VAL A 30 0.07 -4.97 -11.44
N PRO A 31 -1.17 -5.49 -11.58
CA PRO A 31 -1.86 -5.47 -12.86
C PRO A 31 -2.36 -4.05 -13.18
N LYS A 32 -2.16 -3.60 -14.43
CA LYS A 32 -2.53 -2.26 -14.91
C LYS A 32 -3.98 -1.83 -14.61
N LYS A 33 -4.90 -2.80 -14.50
CA LYS A 33 -6.31 -2.54 -14.14
C LYS A 33 -6.49 -1.87 -12.78
N ILE A 34 -5.49 -1.94 -11.88
CA ILE A 34 -5.51 -1.24 -10.58
C ILE A 34 -5.65 0.27 -10.74
N LEU A 35 -5.11 0.84 -11.83
CA LEU A 35 -5.21 2.28 -12.13
C LEU A 35 -6.63 2.72 -12.52
N LYS A 36 -7.55 1.77 -12.75
CA LYS A 36 -8.96 2.03 -13.04
C LYS A 36 -9.85 1.88 -11.80
N CYS A 37 -9.31 1.40 -10.69
CA CYS A 37 -10.05 1.31 -9.44
C CYS A 37 -10.22 2.72 -8.87
N LYS A 38 -11.45 3.06 -8.49
CA LYS A 38 -11.71 4.31 -7.73
C LYS A 38 -11.04 4.24 -6.36
N THR A 39 -11.07 3.05 -5.77
CA THR A 39 -10.57 2.81 -4.43
C THR A 39 -9.91 1.44 -4.38
N VAL A 40 -8.73 1.36 -3.78
CA VAL A 40 -8.00 0.13 -3.54
C VAL A 40 -7.99 -0.14 -2.04
N SER A 41 -8.50 -1.29 -1.63
CA SER A 41 -8.34 -1.79 -0.27
C SER A 41 -7.01 -2.53 -0.17
N ARG A 42 -6.20 -2.17 0.83
CA ARG A 42 -4.93 -2.82 1.13
C ARG A 42 -5.01 -3.53 2.46
N GLU A 43 -4.44 -4.72 2.53
CA GLU A 43 -4.24 -5.45 3.76
C GLU A 43 -2.77 -5.80 3.97
N ILE A 44 -2.22 -5.41 5.11
CA ILE A 44 -0.86 -5.73 5.54
C ILE A 44 -0.96 -6.65 6.75
N ASN A 45 -0.28 -7.78 6.70
CA ASN A 45 -0.06 -8.61 7.88
C ASN A 45 1.37 -8.36 8.36
N PHE A 46 1.56 -8.05 9.63
CA PHE A 46 2.86 -7.80 10.22
C PHE A 46 2.92 -8.36 11.63
N SER A 47 4.13 -8.62 12.11
CA SER A 47 4.37 -9.01 13.51
C SER A 47 5.37 -8.06 14.14
N SER A 48 5.26 -7.82 15.44
CA SER A 48 6.22 -7.03 16.21
C SER A 48 6.53 -7.73 17.52
N LYS A 49 7.82 -7.85 17.84
CA LYS A 49 8.26 -8.26 19.19
C LYS A 49 8.08 -7.12 20.18
N GLU A 50 8.40 -5.90 19.74
CA GLU A 50 8.34 -4.71 20.58
C GLU A 50 6.92 -4.13 20.62
N GLN A 51 6.58 -3.52 21.76
CA GLN A 51 5.40 -2.67 21.87
C GLN A 51 5.61 -1.38 21.07
N MET A 52 4.55 -0.87 20.45
CA MET A 52 4.55 0.48 19.87
C MET A 52 3.30 1.25 20.29
N ASP A 53 3.44 2.52 20.66
CA ASP A 53 2.28 3.30 21.13
C ASP A 53 1.46 3.89 19.97
N LYS A 54 2.13 4.29 18.90
CA LYS A 54 1.53 4.98 17.74
C LYS A 54 2.17 4.55 16.42
N PHE A 55 2.08 3.25 16.11
CA PHE A 55 2.58 2.72 14.85
C PHE A 55 1.79 3.33 13.68
N ARG A 56 2.51 3.81 12.67
CA ARG A 56 1.96 4.57 11.54
C ARG A 56 2.87 4.45 10.32
N LEU A 57 2.32 4.71 9.14
CA LEU A 57 3.03 4.75 7.86
C LEU A 57 2.81 6.09 7.16
N GLU A 58 3.91 6.64 6.67
CA GLU A 58 3.93 7.72 5.69
C GLU A 58 4.44 7.14 4.37
N GLN A 59 3.69 7.29 3.30
CA GLN A 59 4.02 6.71 2.00
C GLN A 59 3.98 7.78 0.93
N LYS A 60 5.07 7.88 0.18
CA LYS A 60 5.21 8.84 -0.93
C LYS A 60 5.32 8.09 -2.24
N VAL A 61 4.50 8.46 -3.21
CA VAL A 61 4.55 7.91 -4.56
C VAL A 61 5.39 8.84 -5.43
N TYR A 62 6.50 8.33 -5.94
CA TYR A 62 7.39 9.08 -6.83
C TYR A 62 7.22 8.64 -8.28
N PHE A 63 7.24 9.60 -9.19
CA PHE A 63 7.44 9.36 -10.62
C PHE A 63 8.52 10.29 -11.15
N LYS A 64 9.58 9.69 -11.70
CA LYS A 64 10.75 10.42 -12.23
C LYS A 64 11.31 11.45 -11.24
N GLY A 65 11.43 11.06 -9.96
CA GLY A 65 11.97 11.89 -8.88
C GLY A 65 11.01 12.97 -8.35
N LYS A 66 9.79 13.08 -8.88
CA LYS A 66 8.77 14.00 -8.36
C LYS A 66 7.73 13.25 -7.54
N ILE A 67 7.32 13.83 -6.42
CA ILE A 67 6.21 13.33 -5.60
C ILE A 67 4.91 13.58 -6.34
N LEU A 68 4.10 12.54 -6.49
CA LEU A 68 2.74 12.63 -7.02
C LEU A 68 1.70 12.62 -5.91
N GLU A 69 1.89 11.75 -4.92
CA GLU A 69 0.94 11.47 -3.84
C GLU A 69 1.70 11.28 -2.53
N GLU A 70 1.09 11.71 -1.44
CA GLU A 70 1.53 11.42 -0.08
C GLU A 70 0.35 10.89 0.73
N TRP A 71 0.54 9.74 1.36
CA TRP A 71 -0.49 9.10 2.17
C TRP A 71 -0.01 8.87 3.59
N TYR A 72 -0.92 9.05 4.53
CA TYR A 72 -0.68 8.93 5.96
C TYR A 72 -1.67 7.91 6.53
N PHE A 73 -1.15 6.85 7.13
CA PHE A 73 -1.95 5.78 7.71
C PHE A 73 -1.55 5.56 9.16
N GLU A 74 -2.51 5.52 10.07
CA GLU A 74 -2.28 5.23 11.49
C GLU A 74 -2.83 3.84 11.83
N PHE A 75 -2.00 3.00 12.45
CA PHE A 75 -2.43 1.74 13.04
C PHE A 75 -2.73 1.93 14.53
N GLY A 76 -1.88 2.68 15.23
CA GLY A 76 -2.00 2.95 16.66
C GLY A 76 -1.18 1.99 17.51
N PHE A 77 -1.75 1.54 18.62
CA PHE A 77 -1.06 0.71 19.59
C PHE A 77 -0.80 -0.71 19.04
N VAL A 78 0.43 -1.20 19.21
CA VAL A 78 0.86 -2.56 18.86
C VAL A 78 1.28 -3.27 20.14
N ILE A 79 0.61 -4.38 20.44
CA ILE A 79 0.95 -5.26 21.56
C ILE A 79 2.31 -5.93 21.27
N PRO A 80 3.22 -6.06 22.25
CA PRO A 80 4.46 -6.82 22.06
C PRO A 80 4.16 -8.29 21.72
N ASP A 81 5.06 -8.93 20.97
CA ASP A 81 4.92 -10.30 20.46
C ASP A 81 3.58 -10.60 19.75
N SER A 82 3.00 -9.62 19.07
CA SER A 82 1.72 -9.77 18.36
C SER A 82 1.89 -9.87 16.84
N THR A 83 0.94 -10.55 16.20
CA THR A 83 0.73 -10.54 14.75
C THR A 83 -0.60 -9.85 14.46
N ASN A 84 -0.57 -8.84 13.59
CA ASN A 84 -1.71 -8.00 13.30
C ASN A 84 -2.01 -8.00 11.81
N THR A 85 -3.30 -7.86 11.49
CA THR A 85 -3.77 -7.59 10.13
C THR A 85 -4.34 -6.19 10.08
N TRP A 86 -3.70 -5.33 9.28
CA TRP A 86 -4.06 -3.93 9.12
C TRP A 86 -4.66 -3.69 7.73
N GLN A 87 -5.92 -3.26 7.72
CA GLN A 87 -6.60 -2.83 6.51
C GLN A 87 -6.55 -1.31 6.37
N SER A 88 -6.22 -0.84 5.16
CA SER A 88 -6.21 0.57 4.79
C SER A 88 -6.94 0.77 3.47
N VAL A 89 -7.48 1.95 3.26
CA VAL A 89 -8.14 2.33 2.01
C VAL A 89 -7.29 3.38 1.31
N ILE A 90 -7.02 3.17 0.03
CA ILE A 90 -6.29 4.12 -0.84
C ILE A 90 -7.29 4.60 -1.89
N GLU A 91 -7.62 5.88 -1.85
CA GLU A 91 -8.48 6.52 -2.84
C GLU A 91 -7.64 6.96 -4.03
N ALA A 92 -8.14 6.70 -5.23
CA ALA A 92 -7.50 7.19 -6.45
C ALA A 92 -7.76 8.69 -6.61
N ALA A 93 -6.76 9.41 -7.09
CA ALA A 93 -6.96 10.73 -7.65
C ALA A 93 -7.98 10.68 -8.82
N PRO A 94 -8.66 11.80 -9.13
CA PRO A 94 -9.57 11.88 -10.26
C PRO A 94 -8.93 11.33 -11.55
N GLU A 95 -9.72 10.66 -12.40
CA GLU A 95 -9.21 10.02 -13.63
C GLU A 95 -8.44 10.99 -14.54
N SER A 96 -8.81 12.27 -14.55
CA SER A 96 -8.12 13.33 -15.31
C SER A 96 -6.68 13.60 -14.83
N GLN A 97 -6.33 13.21 -13.61
CA GLN A 97 -5.02 13.34 -13.00
C GLN A 97 -4.22 12.02 -13.05
N MET A 98 -4.87 10.91 -13.40
CA MET A 98 -4.23 9.60 -13.48
C MET A 98 -3.39 9.49 -14.75
N MET A 99 -2.11 9.15 -14.58
CA MET A 99 -1.23 8.89 -15.71
C MET A 99 -1.52 7.50 -16.31
N PRO A 100 -1.56 7.36 -17.65
CA PRO A 100 -1.82 6.08 -18.27
C PRO A 100 -0.66 5.10 -18.05
N ALA A 101 -0.99 3.81 -17.94
CA ALA A 101 -0.05 2.76 -17.54
C ALA A 101 1.21 2.62 -18.43
N ASN A 102 1.15 3.07 -19.68
CA ASN A 102 2.29 3.08 -20.60
C ASN A 102 3.30 4.19 -20.30
N VAL A 103 2.87 5.27 -19.63
CA VAL A 103 3.73 6.38 -19.18
C VAL A 103 4.45 6.01 -17.88
N LEU A 104 3.87 5.11 -17.09
CA LEU A 104 4.42 4.57 -15.83
C LEU A 104 5.48 3.47 -16.03
N LYS A 105 6.00 3.31 -17.24
CA LYS A 105 7.07 2.35 -17.55
C LYS A 105 8.46 2.93 -17.35
#